data_AF-U2R9A0-F1
#
_entry.id   AF-U2R9A0-F1
#
_cell.length_a   1.000
_cell.length_b   1.000
_cell.length_c   1.000
_cell.angle_alpha   90.00
_cell.angle_beta   90.00
_cell.angle_gamma   90.00
#
_symmetry.space_group_name_H-M   'P 1'
#
loop_
_entity.id
_entity.type
_entity.pdbx_description
1 polymer ?
#
loop_
_entity_poly.entity_id
_entity_poly.type
_entity_poly.pdbx_seq_one_letter_code
_entity_poly.pdbx_strand_id
1 'polypeptide(L)' 'MEEKILKKVNFNKGGTGGYTPRMTLNSKWVNDMGITKENNEIEVSYNKEKKEIIIRKAK' A
#
# COMPACT_ATOMS: atom_id res chain seq x y z
N MET A 1 -17.02 -3.56 -11.45
CA MET A 1 -16.19 -2.61 -12.22
C MET A 1 -14.89 -2.46 -11.46
N GLU A 2 -13.73 -2.61 -12.09
CA GLU A 2 -12.44 -2.49 -11.40
C GLU A 2 -12.05 -1.01 -11.33
N GLU A 3 -12.07 -0.41 -10.14
CA GLU A 3 -11.65 0.98 -9.97
C GLU A 3 -10.12 1.08 -10.05
N LYS A 4 -9.59 1.91 -10.96
CA LYS A 4 -8.16 2.13 -11.14
C LYS A 4 -7.81 3.60 -10.91
N ILE A 5 -6.76 3.84 -10.13
CA ILE A 5 -6.24 5.18 -9.87
C ILE A 5 -4.74 5.17 -10.09
N LEU A 6 -4.24 6.06 -10.94
CA LEU A 6 -2.81 6.22 -11.12
C LEU A 6 -2.21 6.96 -9.91
N LYS A 7 -1.16 6.38 -9.32
CA LYS A 7 -0.44 6.94 -8.16
C LYS A 7 1.06 6.96 -8.44
N LYS A 8 1.77 7.89 -7.80
CA LYS A 8 3.23 7.93 -7.79
C LYS A 8 3.75 7.28 -6.50
N VAL A 9 4.89 6.61 -6.61
CA VAL A 9 5.67 6.17 -5.45
C VAL A 9 6.66 7.28 -5.11
N ASN A 10 6.65 7.72 -3.86
CA ASN A 10 7.59 8.68 -3.34
C ASN A 10 8.79 7.92 -2.75
N PHE A 11 9.99 8.42 -2.99
CA PHE A 11 11.24 7.85 -2.48
C PHE A 11 11.82 8.81 -1.46
N ASN A 12 11.58 8.53 -0.19
CA ASN A 12 12.11 9.35 0.89
C ASN A 12 13.52 8.89 1.25
N LYS A 13 14.44 9.82 1.39
CA LYS A 13 15.81 9.54 1.83
C LYS A 13 15.79 9.23 3.34
N GLY A 14 16.28 8.06 3.71
CA GLY A 14 16.49 7.64 5.09
C GLY A 14 17.77 8.24 5.68
N GLY A 15 17.87 8.25 7.01
CA GLY A 15 19.00 8.84 7.74
C GLY A 15 20.37 8.21 7.45
N THR A 16 20.39 6.96 6.97
CA THR A 16 21.61 6.22 6.57
C THR A 16 21.87 6.23 5.07
N GLY A 17 21.16 7.06 4.30
CA GLY A 17 21.38 7.25 2.86
C GLY A 17 20.58 6.35 1.92
N GLY A 18 19.87 5.34 2.43
CA GLY A 18 18.95 4.52 1.63
C GLY A 18 17.66 5.26 1.27
N TYR A 19 17.01 4.89 0.16
CA TYR A 19 15.66 5.39 -0.17
C TYR A 19 14.60 4.38 0.23
N THR A 20 13.55 4.84 0.91
CA THR A 20 12.38 4.02 1.22
C THR A 20 11.22 4.39 0.29
N PRO A 21 10.71 3.45 -0.53
CA PRO A 21 9.51 3.69 -1.32
C PRO A 21 8.29 3.77 -0.40
N ARG A 22 7.44 4.79 -0.62
CA ARG A 22 6.15 4.95 0.05
C ARG A 22 5.09 5.38 -0.96
N MET A 23 3.87 4.92 -0.75
CA MET A 23 2.71 5.42 -1.48
C MET A 23 1.55 5.68 -0.52
N THR A 24 0.71 6.64 -0.88
CA THR A 24 -0.52 6.92 -0.13
C THR A 24 -1.65 6.08 -0.70
N LEU A 25 -2.24 5.22 0.15
CA LEU A 25 -3.45 4.47 -0.17
C LEU A 25 -4.66 5.41 -0.28
N ASN A 26 -5.65 5.03 -1.09
CA ASN A 26 -6.88 5.81 -1.18
C ASN A 26 -7.69 5.66 0.12
N SER A 27 -7.99 6.78 0.78
CA SER A 27 -8.73 6.81 2.05
C SER A 27 -10.11 6.14 1.97
N LYS A 28 -10.82 6.29 0.84
CA LYS A 28 -12.13 5.65 0.63
C LYS A 28 -12.01 4.13 0.64
N TRP A 29 -11.03 3.59 -0.07
CA TRP A 29 -10.79 2.15 -0.13
C TRP A 29 -10.29 1.59 1.21
N VAL A 30 -9.39 2.31 1.89
CA VAL A 30 -8.92 1.91 3.23
C VAL A 30 -10.08 1.86 4.23
N ASN A 31 -10.96 2.86 4.21
CA ASN A 31 -12.16 2.89 5.06
C ASN A 31 -13.15 1.76 4.70
N ASP A 32 -13.37 1.52 3.40
CA ASP A 32 -14.24 0.45 2.90
C ASP A 32 -13.71 -0.96 3.27
N MET A 33 -12.39 -1.14 3.26
CA MET A 33 -11.74 -2.34 3.80
C MET A 33 -11.90 -2.47 5.33
N GLY A 34 -12.40 -1.44 6.02
CA GLY A 34 -12.56 -1.42 7.47
C GLY A 34 -11.23 -1.39 8.22
N ILE A 35 -10.21 -0.75 7.63
CA ILE A 35 -8.92 -0.51 8.27
C ILE A 35 -9.03 0.82 9.03
N THR A 36 -8.78 0.79 10.33
CA THR A 36 -8.81 1.97 11.20
C THR A 36 -7.44 2.22 11.82
N LYS A 37 -7.31 3.22 12.70
CA LYS A 37 -6.03 3.43 13.41
C LYS A 37 -5.74 2.30 14.39
N GLU A 38 -6.79 1.72 14.96
CA GLU A 38 -6.79 0.65 15.95
C GLU A 38 -6.72 -0.74 15.29
N ASN A 39 -7.28 -0.87 14.08
CA ASN A 39 -7.20 -2.07 13.25
C ASN A 39 -6.50 -1.73 11.93
N ASN A 40 -5.18 -1.52 12.00
CA ASN A 40 -4.38 -0.99 10.89
C ASN A 40 -3.50 -2.04 10.18
N GLU A 41 -3.63 -3.32 10.55
CA GLU A 41 -2.79 -4.38 10.01
C GLU A 41 -3.24 -4.80 8.61
N ILE A 42 -2.26 -4.98 7.73
CA ILE A 42 -2.46 -5.41 6.35
C ILE A 42 -1.43 -6.47 5.98
N GLU A 43 -1.83 -7.37 5.09
CA GLU A 43 -0.93 -8.30 4.44
C GLU A 43 -0.51 -7.72 3.08
N VAL A 44 0.79 -7.66 2.84
CA VAL A 44 1.36 -7.22 1.56
C VAL A 44 2.15 -8.37 0.96
N SER A 45 1.79 -8.75 -0.26
CA SER A 45 2.46 -9.82 -1.00
C SER A 45 2.94 -9.32 -2.36
N TYR A 46 4.06 -9.88 -2.85
CA TYR A 46 4.61 -9.53 -4.15
C TYR A 46 4.56 -10.74 -5.09
N ASN A 47 3.77 -10.63 -6.16
CA ASN A 47 3.75 -11.60 -7.24
C ASN A 47 4.93 -11.33 -8.19
N LYS A 48 5.96 -12.17 -8.14
CA LYS A 48 7.20 -12.01 -8.93
C LYS A 48 6.98 -12.16 -10.44
N GLU A 49 6.01 -12.95 -10.88
CA GLU A 49 5.74 -13.19 -12.30
C GLU A 49 5.01 -12.00 -12.92
N LYS A 50 3.92 -11.57 -12.27
CA LYS A 50 3.08 -10.47 -12.76
C LYS A 50 3.63 -9.08 -12.41
N LYS A 51 4.63 -9.00 -11.53
CA LYS A 51 5.18 -7.74 -10.99
C LYS A 51 4.14 -6.91 -10.24
N GLU A 52 3.27 -7.58 -9.50
CA GLU A 52 2.16 -6.95 -8.78
C GLU A 52 2.39 -6.97 -7.27
N ILE A 53 2.07 -5.87 -6.60
CA ILE A 53 1.90 -5.82 -5.15
C ILE A 53 0.41 -6.00 -4.87
N ILE A 54 0.08 -6.98 -4.02
CA ILE A 54 -1.29 -7.24 -3.61
C ILE A 54 -1.39 -6.95 -2.12
N ILE A 55 -2.33 -6.07 -1.77
CA ILE A 55 -2.60 -5.63 -0.40
C ILE A 55 -3.95 -6.22 0.03
N ARG A 56 -4.00 -6.84 1.20
CA ARG A 56 -5.22 -7.38 1.81
C ARG A 56 -5.31 -6.93 3.27
N LYS A 57 -6.53 -6.83 3.79
CA LYS A 57 -6.74 -6.65 5.23
C LYS A 57 -6.26 -7.91 5.97
N ALA A 58 -5.51 -7.73 7.06
CA ALA A 58 -5.15 -8.84 7.94
C ALA A 58 -6.42 -9.39 8.62
N LYS A 59 -6.45 -10.70 8.88
CA LYS A 59 -7.60 -11.38 9.49
C LYS A 59 -7.86 -10.93 10.92
#